data_AF-A0A7C1NS95-F1
#
_entry.id   AF-A0A7C1NS95-F1
#
_cell.length_a   1.000
_cell.length_b   1.000
_cell.length_c   1.000
_cell.angle_alpha   90.00
_cell.angle_beta   90.00
_cell.angle_gamma   90.00
#
_symmetry.space_group_name_H-M   'P 1'
#
loop_
_entity.id
_entity.type
_entity.pdbx_description
1 polymer ?
#
loop_
_entity_poly.entity_id
_entity_poly.type
_entity_poly.pdbx_seq_one_letter_code
_entity_poly.pdbx_strand_id
1 'polypeptide(L)'
;MNPLERKSLIGLASLYAFRMLGLFMLLPVLALYAENYSGSTAILVGLALGIYGLTQGLLQIPFGFLSDRIGRKPVIVGGMLLFLVGSIVAAMSDSMWGLVAGRALQGTGAVASTIMALLSDLTTEQNRTKAMAVVGGSIGVAFAVSMVFGPVLANWWGLSGLFWLT
;
A
#
# COMPACT_ATOMS: atom_id res chain seq x y z
N MET A 1 -5.95 -21.14 17.22
CA MET A 1 -5.79 -21.08 15.76
C MET A 1 -5.12 -22.35 15.28
N ASN A 2 -5.67 -22.99 14.26
CA ASN A 2 -5.05 -24.14 13.59
C ASN A 2 -3.84 -23.65 12.75
N PRO A 3 -2.79 -24.48 12.55
CA PRO A 3 -1.72 -24.23 11.58
C PRO A 3 -2.14 -23.56 10.25
N LEU A 4 -3.26 -23.97 9.65
CA LEU A 4 -3.75 -23.39 8.39
C LEU A 4 -4.20 -21.93 8.57
N GLU A 5 -4.97 -21.64 9.62
CA GLU A 5 -5.40 -20.26 9.92
C GLU A 5 -4.21 -19.37 10.22
N ARG A 6 -3.21 -19.88 10.95
CA ARG A 6 -1.99 -19.14 11.28
C ARG A 6 -1.19 -18.83 10.02
N LYS A 7 -1.07 -19.79 9.09
CA LYS A 7 -0.40 -19.59 7.79
C LYS A 7 -1.11 -18.52 6.96
N SER A 8 -2.44 -18.60 6.85
CA SER A 8 -3.25 -17.61 6.14
C SER A 8 -3.15 -16.22 6.76
N LEU A 9 -3.23 -16.13 8.10
CA LEU A 9 -3.08 -14.88 8.83
C LEU A 9 -1.72 -14.24 8.58
N ILE A 10 -0.63 -15.00 8.73
CA ILE A 10 0.73 -14.46 8.52
C ILE A 10 0.90 -13.99 7.07
N GLY A 11 0.41 -14.76 6.09
CA GLY A 11 0.46 -14.37 4.68
C GLY A 11 -0.32 -13.09 4.37
N LEU A 12 -1.55 -12.97 4.87
CA LEU A 12 -2.39 -11.80 4.63
C LEU A 12 -1.92 -10.57 5.41
N ALA A 13 -1.47 -10.75 6.65
CA ALA A 13 -0.92 -9.67 7.48
C ALA A 13 0.39 -9.13 6.89
N SER A 14 1.30 -10.00 6.45
CA SER A 14 2.54 -9.57 5.80
C SER A 14 2.30 -8.83 4.49
N LEU A 15 1.39 -9.33 3.64
CA LEU A 15 0.99 -8.64 2.42
C LEU A 15 0.45 -7.24 2.70
N TYR A 16 -0.43 -7.13 3.70
CA TYR A 16 -1.05 -5.86 4.08
C TYR A 16 -0.02 -4.90 4.69
N ALA A 17 0.86 -5.40 5.56
CA ALA A 17 1.93 -4.61 6.16
C ALA A 17 2.90 -4.08 5.10
N PHE A 18 3.31 -4.91 4.14
CA PHE A 18 4.21 -4.49 3.06
C PHE A 18 3.62 -3.38 2.20
N ARG A 19 2.33 -3.50 1.84
CA ARG A 19 1.61 -2.41 1.17
C ARG A 19 1.61 -1.12 2.00
N MET A 20 1.37 -1.24 3.31
CA MET A 20 1.35 -0.08 4.20
C MET A 20 2.72 0.55 4.38
N LEU A 21 3.81 -0.22 4.30
CA LEU A 21 5.17 0.31 4.28
C LEU A 21 5.36 1.31 3.14
N GLY A 22 4.99 0.94 1.90
CA GLY A 22 5.14 1.82 0.75
C GLY A 22 4.31 3.10 0.85
N LEU A 23 3.12 3.02 1.44
CA LEU A 23 2.32 4.21 1.72
C LEU A 23 3.00 5.13 2.74
N PHE A 24 3.45 4.59 3.87
CA PHE A 24 3.90 5.39 5.01
C PHE A 24 5.32 5.91 4.86
N MET A 25 6.22 5.18 4.20
CA MET A 25 7.60 5.62 3.99
C MET A 25 7.68 6.92 3.19
N LEU A 26 6.70 7.16 2.31
CA LEU A 26 6.68 8.36 1.49
C LEU A 26 6.25 9.61 2.26
N LEU A 27 5.40 9.49 3.28
CA LEU A 27 4.80 10.62 3.99
C LEU A 27 5.83 11.62 4.57
N PRO A 28 6.86 11.19 5.34
CA PRO A 28 7.82 12.12 5.91
C PRO A 28 8.85 12.61 4.88
N VAL A 29 9.03 11.90 3.77
CA VAL A 29 10.12 12.14 2.82
C VAL A 29 9.69 13.00 1.64
N LEU A 30 8.44 12.86 1.16
CA LEU A 30 8.04 13.47 -0.10
C LEU A 30 8.23 14.98 -0.10
N ALA A 31 7.81 15.67 0.95
CA ALA A 31 7.93 17.13 1.03
C ALA A 31 9.39 17.60 1.03
N LEU A 32 10.31 16.80 1.58
CA LEU A 32 11.74 17.13 1.66
C LEU A 32 12.46 16.96 0.32
N TYR A 33 12.04 16.00 -0.49
CA TYR A 33 12.70 15.65 -1.75
C TYR A 33 11.90 16.07 -3.00
N ALA A 34 10.73 16.69 -2.81
CA ALA A 34 9.85 17.11 -3.89
C ALA A 34 10.48 18.15 -4.81
N GLU A 35 11.35 19.03 -4.30
CA GLU A 35 12.00 20.07 -5.11
C GLU A 35 12.97 19.49 -6.15
N ASN A 36 13.43 18.25 -5.95
CA ASN A 36 14.29 17.54 -6.91
C ASN A 36 13.53 17.07 -8.17
N TYR A 37 12.20 17.11 -8.16
CA TYR A 37 11.37 16.69 -9.28
C TYR A 37 10.99 17.88 -10.16
N SER A 38 11.11 17.70 -11.47
CA SER A 38 10.73 18.73 -12.43
C SER A 38 9.23 19.09 -12.33
N GLY A 39 8.93 20.39 -12.39
CA GLY A 39 7.57 20.92 -12.29
C GLY A 39 6.94 20.85 -10.89
N SER A 40 7.75 20.65 -9.85
CA SER A 40 7.27 20.58 -8.47
C SER A 40 6.62 21.88 -8.02
N THR A 41 5.41 21.77 -7.45
CA THR A 41 4.68 22.86 -6.80
C THR A 41 4.01 22.31 -5.55
N ALA A 42 3.76 23.16 -4.55
CA ALA A 42 3.11 22.74 -3.30
C ALA A 42 1.76 22.01 -3.54
N ILE A 43 1.00 22.45 -4.55
CA ILE A 43 -0.26 21.80 -4.96
C ILE A 43 0.00 20.38 -5.47
N LEU A 44 1.00 20.19 -6.33
CA LEU A 44 1.32 18.86 -6.86
C LEU A 44 1.92 17.92 -5.81
N VAL A 45 2.67 18.44 -4.83
CA VAL A 45 3.13 17.66 -3.67
C VAL A 45 1.93 17.15 -2.86
N GLY A 46 0.99 18.04 -2.54
CA GLY A 46 -0.25 17.68 -1.86
C GLY A 46 -1.06 16.67 -2.67
N LEU A 47 -1.15 16.85 -3.99
CA LEU A 47 -1.82 15.92 -4.89
C LEU A 47 -1.12 14.55 -4.91
N ALA A 48 0.21 14.47 -4.94
CA ALA A 48 0.95 13.20 -4.92
C ALA A 48 0.76 12.42 -3.60
N LEU A 49 0.57 13.12 -2.48
CA LEU A 49 0.19 12.50 -1.20
C LEU A 49 -1.27 12.03 -1.23
N GLY A 50 -2.19 12.89 -1.69
CA GLY A 50 -3.63 12.66 -1.64
C GLY A 50 -4.18 11.70 -2.69
N ILE A 51 -3.64 11.71 -3.91
CA ILE A 51 -4.18 10.97 -5.07
C ILE A 51 -4.15 9.46 -4.84
N TYR A 52 -3.14 8.97 -4.12
CA TYR A 52 -3.07 7.58 -3.68
C TYR A 52 -4.30 7.24 -2.81
N GLY A 53 -4.59 8.07 -1.80
CA GLY A 53 -5.73 7.86 -0.90
C GLY A 53 -7.07 8.00 -1.63
N LEU A 54 -7.18 8.97 -2.54
CA LEU A 54 -8.38 9.19 -3.35
C LEU A 54 -8.70 7.99 -4.25
N THR A 55 -7.73 7.56 -5.05
CA THR A 55 -7.90 6.39 -5.93
C THR A 55 -8.15 5.11 -5.13
N GLN A 56 -7.47 4.93 -4.00
CA GLN A 56 -7.71 3.81 -3.11
C GLN A 56 -9.13 3.83 -2.57
N GLY A 57 -9.60 4.95 -2.02
CA GLY A 57 -10.95 5.07 -1.46
C GLY A 57 -12.04 4.84 -2.51
N LEU A 58 -11.89 5.42 -3.69
CA LEU A 58 -12.86 5.28 -4.79
C LEU A 58 -12.96 3.84 -5.30
N LEU A 59 -11.83 3.13 -5.40
CA LEU A 59 -11.80 1.78 -5.98
C LEU A 59 -11.96 0.66 -4.94
N GLN A 60 -11.82 0.95 -3.65
CA GLN A 60 -11.96 -0.04 -2.58
C GLN A 60 -13.35 -0.70 -2.54
N ILE A 61 -14.41 0.06 -2.82
CA ILE A 61 -15.78 -0.45 -2.87
C ILE A 61 -16.00 -1.32 -4.14
N PRO A 62 -15.71 -0.84 -5.37
CA PRO A 62 -15.78 -1.67 -6.58
C PRO A 62 -14.97 -2.97 -6.48
N PHE A 63 -13.75 -2.92 -5.95
CA PHE A 63 -12.90 -4.10 -5.83
C PHE A 63 -13.40 -5.07 -4.76
N GLY A 64 -14.06 -4.56 -3.70
CA GLY A 64 -14.81 -5.38 -2.76
C GLY A 64 -15.87 -6.22 -3.48
N PHE A 65 -16.78 -5.56 -4.21
CA PHE A 65 -17.83 -6.24 -4.99
C PHE A 65 -17.29 -7.20 -6.04
N LEU A 66 -16.23 -6.79 -6.76
CA LEU A 66 -15.58 -7.64 -7.75
C LEU A 66 -15.02 -8.90 -7.10
N SER A 67 -14.41 -8.76 -5.91
CA SER A 67 -13.82 -9.87 -5.18
C SER A 67 -14.84 -10.90 -4.70
N ASP A 68 -16.06 -10.47 -4.42
CA ASP A 68 -17.15 -11.37 -4.07
C ASP A 68 -17.66 -12.15 -5.30
N ARG A 69 -17.52 -11.59 -6.51
CA ARG A 69 -17.98 -12.23 -7.76
C ARG A 69 -16.97 -13.18 -8.39
N ILE A 70 -15.72 -12.76 -8.55
CA ILE A 70 -14.68 -13.55 -9.25
C ILE A 70 -13.72 -14.26 -8.29
N GLY A 71 -13.95 -14.12 -6.98
CA GLY A 71 -13.11 -14.65 -5.92
C GLY A 71 -12.09 -13.64 -5.41
N ARG A 72 -11.75 -13.79 -4.12
CA ARG A 72 -10.90 -12.81 -3.41
C ARG A 72 -9.44 -12.83 -3.85
N LYS A 73 -8.89 -14.03 -4.04
CA LYS A 73 -7.46 -14.20 -4.35
C LYS A 73 -7.06 -13.57 -5.71
N PRO A 74 -7.80 -13.75 -6.81
CA PRO A 74 -7.51 -13.07 -8.08
C PRO A 74 -7.51 -11.55 -7.96
N VAL A 75 -8.47 -10.96 -7.23
CA VAL A 75 -8.54 -9.51 -7.03
C VAL A 75 -7.36 -9.00 -6.20
N ILE A 76 -6.96 -9.72 -5.15
CA ILE A 76 -5.77 -9.37 -4.36
C ILE A 76 -4.52 -9.37 -5.25
N VAL A 77 -4.31 -10.42 -6.05
CA VAL A 77 -3.15 -10.51 -6.94
C VAL A 77 -3.17 -9.39 -7.99
N GLY A 78 -4.30 -9.15 -8.64
CA GLY A 78 -4.45 -8.08 -9.63
C GLY A 78 -4.17 -6.70 -9.04
N GLY A 79 -4.70 -6.42 -7.84
CA GLY A 79 -4.43 -5.15 -7.17
C GLY A 79 -2.98 -4.99 -6.70
N MET A 80 -2.31 -6.05 -6.29
CA MET A 80 -0.88 -6.02 -5.97
C MET A 80 -0.01 -5.84 -7.22
N LEU A 81 -0.43 -6.37 -8.37
CA LEU A 81 0.24 -6.09 -9.65
C LEU A 81 0.07 -4.63 -10.07
N LEU A 82 -1.13 -4.06 -9.93
CA LEU A 82 -1.36 -2.62 -10.16
C LEU A 82 -0.50 -1.76 -9.23
N PHE A 83 -0.39 -2.17 -7.96
CA PHE A 83 0.50 -1.53 -7.00
C PHE A 83 1.95 -1.55 -7.48
N LEU A 84 2.47 -2.73 -7.85
CA LEU A 84 3.83 -2.88 -8.37
C LEU A 84 4.09 -2.03 -9.62
N VAL A 85 3.18 -2.03 -10.59
CA VAL A 85 3.33 -1.21 -11.80
C VAL A 85 3.35 0.28 -11.45
N GLY A 86 2.47 0.73 -10.54
CA GLY A 86 2.49 2.09 -10.05
C GLY A 86 3.77 2.47 -9.31
N SER A 87 4.35 1.54 -8.55
CA SER A 87 5.66 1.72 -7.91
C SER A 87 6.77 1.87 -8.94
N ILE A 88 6.81 1.03 -9.98
CA ILE A 88 7.82 1.13 -11.06
C ILE A 88 7.69 2.47 -11.78
N VAL A 89 6.47 2.89 -12.12
CA VAL A 89 6.21 4.19 -12.77
C VAL A 89 6.71 5.35 -11.90
N ALA A 90 6.44 5.30 -10.60
CA ALA A 90 6.93 6.31 -9.66
C ALA A 90 8.46 6.29 -9.50
N ALA A 91 9.07 5.10 -9.47
CA ALA A 91 10.51 4.90 -9.30
C ALA A 91 11.32 5.41 -10.51
N MET A 92 10.75 5.32 -11.72
CA MET A 92 11.37 5.74 -12.97
C MET A 92 11.05 7.19 -13.35
N SER A 93 10.22 7.90 -12.58
CA SER A 93 9.80 9.26 -12.91
C SER A 93 10.79 10.30 -12.38
N ASP A 94 11.15 11.26 -13.23
CA ASP A 94 11.90 12.48 -12.87
C ASP A 94 11.02 13.74 -12.82
N SER A 95 9.71 13.58 -13.01
CA SER A 95 8.72 14.66 -12.98
C SER A 95 7.67 14.45 -11.90
N MET A 96 7.18 15.55 -11.33
CA MET A 96 6.16 15.47 -10.29
C MET A 96 4.84 14.90 -10.83
N TRP A 97 4.51 15.17 -12.09
CA TRP A 97 3.34 14.59 -12.75
C TRP A 97 3.45 13.07 -12.95
N GLY A 98 4.63 12.57 -13.33
CA GLY A 98 4.85 11.13 -13.42
C GLY A 98 4.77 10.46 -12.04
N LEU A 99 5.21 11.15 -10.98
CA LEU A 99 5.05 10.69 -9.61
C LEU A 99 3.58 10.61 -9.19
N VAL A 100 2.79 11.65 -9.50
CA VAL A 100 1.34 11.67 -9.28
C VAL A 100 0.67 10.51 -10.02
N ALA A 101 1.04 10.26 -11.27
CA ALA A 101 0.50 9.15 -12.05
C ALA A 101 0.84 7.78 -11.44
N GLY A 102 2.11 7.57 -11.04
CA GLY A 102 2.52 6.35 -10.34
C GLY A 102 1.79 6.15 -9.01
N ARG A 103 1.57 7.22 -8.24
CA ARG A 103 0.82 7.19 -6.97
C ARG A 103 -0.66 6.90 -7.17
N ALA A 104 -1.28 7.48 -8.19
CA ALA A 104 -2.65 7.17 -8.58
C ALA A 104 -2.79 5.69 -8.95
N LEU A 105 -1.83 5.16 -9.72
CA LEU A 105 -1.82 3.75 -10.12
C LEU A 105 -1.62 2.83 -8.91
N GLN A 106 -0.71 3.15 -7.99
CA GLN A 106 -0.54 2.40 -6.73
C GLN A 106 -1.83 2.37 -5.90
N GLY A 107 -2.50 3.51 -5.79
CA GLY A 107 -3.76 3.61 -5.05
C GLY A 107 -4.88 2.78 -5.69
N THR A 108 -4.88 2.60 -7.01
CA THR A 108 -5.86 1.72 -7.68
C THR A 108 -5.81 0.27 -7.24
N GLY A 109 -4.68 -0.20 -6.72
CA GLY A 109 -4.55 -1.54 -6.14
C GLY A 109 -5.32 -1.73 -4.83
N ALA A 110 -6.56 -1.24 -4.70
CA ALA A 110 -7.32 -1.09 -3.47
C ALA A 110 -7.83 -2.43 -2.87
N VAL A 111 -6.91 -3.29 -2.44
CA VAL A 111 -7.18 -4.67 -2.00
C VAL A 111 -7.47 -4.79 -0.50
N ALA A 112 -7.48 -3.68 0.24
CA ALA A 112 -7.56 -3.72 1.69
C ALA A 112 -8.85 -4.35 2.22
N SER A 113 -10.00 -3.99 1.63
CA SER A 113 -11.30 -4.60 1.95
C SER A 113 -11.30 -6.09 1.61
N THR A 114 -10.76 -6.47 0.45
CA THR A 114 -10.68 -7.86 0.00
C THR A 114 -9.77 -8.73 0.88
N ILE A 115 -8.65 -8.19 1.38
CA ILE A 115 -7.76 -8.90 2.30
C ILE A 115 -8.48 -9.18 3.64
N MET A 116 -9.16 -8.17 4.19
CA MET A 116 -9.93 -8.34 5.43
C MET A 116 -11.06 -9.36 5.25
N ALA A 117 -11.75 -9.30 4.12
CA ALA A 117 -12.82 -10.26 3.84
C ALA A 117 -12.27 -11.69 3.65
N LEU A 118 -11.13 -11.87 2.96
CA LEU A 118 -10.49 -13.18 2.82
C LEU A 118 -9.99 -13.71 4.17
N LEU A 119 -9.46 -12.84 5.03
CA LEU A 119 -9.05 -13.23 6.37
C LEU A 119 -10.25 -13.72 7.19
N SER A 120 -11.39 -13.03 7.10
CA SER A 120 -12.64 -13.41 7.76
C SER A 120 -13.16 -14.77 7.28
N ASP A 121 -13.02 -15.07 5.99
CA ASP A 121 -13.43 -16.36 5.40
C ASP A 121 -12.51 -17.51 5.81
N LEU A 122 -11.21 -17.23 6.02
CA LEU A 122 -10.20 -18.23 6.36
C LEU A 122 -9.97 -18.40 7.87
N THR A 123 -10.71 -17.69 8.71
CA THR A 123 -10.58 -17.75 10.17
C THR A 123 -11.92 -18.09 10.81
N THR A 124 -11.91 -18.97 11.81
CA THR A 124 -13.13 -19.27 12.57
C THR A 124 -13.60 -18.05 13.35
N GLU A 125 -14.89 -17.98 13.66
CA GLU A 125 -15.48 -16.86 14.39
C GLU A 125 -14.78 -16.57 15.72
N GLN A 126 -14.35 -17.62 16.44
CA GLN A 126 -13.63 -17.49 17.71
C GLN A 126 -12.23 -16.85 17.54
N ASN A 127 -11.59 -17.04 16.38
CA ASN A 127 -10.26 -16.52 16.09
C ASN A 127 -10.29 -15.23 15.26
N ARG A 128 -11.42 -14.87 14.65
CA ARG A 128 -11.57 -13.73 13.74
C ARG A 128 -11.11 -12.41 14.37
N THR A 129 -11.55 -12.11 15.59
CA THR A 129 -11.12 -10.88 16.30
C THR A 129 -9.62 -10.86 16.54
N LYS A 130 -9.01 -12.00 16.92
CA LYS A 130 -7.55 -12.11 17.10
C LYS A 130 -6.81 -11.90 15.77
N ALA A 131 -7.32 -12.47 14.69
CA ALA A 131 -6.76 -12.32 13.36
C ALA A 131 -6.80 -10.85 12.88
N MET A 132 -7.94 -10.17 13.05
CA MET A 132 -8.08 -8.75 12.75
C MET A 132 -7.16 -7.88 13.61
N ALA A 133 -7.03 -8.21 14.90
CA ALA A 133 -6.09 -7.53 15.80
C ALA A 133 -4.63 -7.67 15.34
N VAL A 134 -4.22 -8.85 14.86
CA VAL A 134 -2.88 -9.07 14.32
C VAL A 134 -2.65 -8.26 13.05
N VAL A 135 -3.62 -8.18 12.14
CA VAL A 135 -3.51 -7.29 10.97
C VAL A 135 -3.42 -5.83 11.40
N GLY A 136 -4.27 -5.37 12.30
CA GLY A 136 -4.21 -4.01 12.85
C GLY A 136 -2.86 -3.69 13.49
N GLY A 137 -2.33 -4.60 14.31
CA GLY A 137 -1.00 -4.47 14.91
C GLY A 137 0.10 -4.41 13.85
N SER A 138 0.00 -5.20 12.78
CA SER A 138 0.97 -5.18 11.67
C SER A 138 1.01 -3.83 10.95
N ILE A 139 -0.12 -3.12 10.84
CA ILE A 139 -0.19 -1.77 10.27
C ILE A 139 0.56 -0.78 11.17
N GLY A 140 0.36 -0.86 12.49
CA GLY A 140 1.08 -0.01 13.45
C GLY A 140 2.58 -0.22 13.42
N VAL A 141 3.03 -1.49 13.35
CA VAL A 141 4.44 -1.84 13.19
C VAL A 141 4.98 -1.31 11.85
N ALA A 142 4.26 -1.51 10.75
CA ALA A 142 4.64 -0.99 9.45
C ALA A 142 4.79 0.54 9.47
N PHE A 143 3.86 1.26 10.10
CA PHE A 143 3.93 2.70 10.27
C PHE A 143 5.18 3.14 11.05
N ALA A 144 5.43 2.52 12.21
CA ALA A 144 6.59 2.85 13.05
C ALA A 144 7.91 2.60 12.31
N VAL A 145 8.03 1.44 11.65
CA VAL A 145 9.19 1.09 10.82
C VAL A 145 9.35 2.09 9.67
N SER A 146 8.26 2.44 8.99
CA SER A 146 8.31 3.36 7.85
C SER A 146 8.77 4.76 8.22
N MET A 147 8.33 5.27 9.38
CA MET A 147 8.70 6.61 9.84
C MET A 147 10.21 6.71 10.17
N VAL A 148 10.83 5.61 10.59
CA VAL A 148 12.27 5.56 10.88
C VAL A 148 13.08 5.25 9.62
N PHE A 149 12.71 4.19 8.90
CA PHE A 149 13.49 3.70 7.76
C PHE A 149 13.27 4.51 6.47
N GLY A 150 12.10 5.14 6.29
CA GLY A 150 11.78 5.94 5.11
C GLY A 150 12.81 7.06 4.86
N PRO A 151 13.04 7.98 5.81
CA PRO A 151 14.06 9.02 5.66
C PRO A 151 15.48 8.47 5.49
N VAL A 152 15.84 7.37 6.17
CA VAL A 152 17.17 6.74 6.07
C VAL A 152 17.42 6.20 4.67
N LEU A 153 16.46 5.45 4.11
CA LEU A 153 16.52 4.92 2.75
C LEU A 153 16.56 6.05 1.71
N ALA A 154 15.73 7.07 1.90
CA ALA A 154 15.68 8.22 1.01
C ALA A 154 16.97 9.04 1.01
N ASN A 155 17.68 9.10 2.14
CA ASN A 155 18.97 9.77 2.21
C ASN A 155 20.05 9.06 1.37
N TRP A 156 19.96 7.73 1.22
CA TRP A 156 20.94 6.95 0.46
C TRP A 156 20.58 6.81 -1.02
N TRP A 157 19.30 6.58 -1.33
CA TRP A 157 18.82 6.24 -2.68
C TRP A 157 17.77 7.21 -3.24
N GLY A 158 17.47 8.31 -2.54
CA GLY A 158 16.43 9.25 -2.94
C GLY A 158 15.02 8.67 -2.85
N LEU A 159 14.05 9.42 -3.39
CA LEU A 159 12.64 8.99 -3.41
C LEU A 159 12.43 7.73 -4.27
N SER A 160 13.17 7.57 -5.37
CA SER A 160 13.08 6.40 -6.24
C SER A 160 13.42 5.10 -5.50
N GLY A 161 14.39 5.12 -4.58
CA GLY A 161 14.75 3.97 -3.76
C GLY A 161 13.61 3.44 -2.89
N LEU A 162 12.71 4.32 -2.42
CA LEU A 162 11.52 3.91 -1.68
C LEU A 162 10.55 3.14 -2.58
N PHE A 163 10.33 3.63 -3.80
CA PHE A 163 9.44 2.99 -4.76
C PHE A 163 9.99 1.69 -5.34
N TRP A 164 11.32 1.54 -5.45
CA TRP A 164 11.92 0.26 -5.81
C TRP A 164 11.76 -0.80 -4.72
N LEU A 165 11.70 -0.38 -3.46
CA LEU A 165 11.58 -1.29 -2.32
C LEU A 165 10.15 -1.80 -2.11
N THR A 166 9.13 -1.05 -2.56
CA THR A 166 7.72 -1.26 -2.20
C THR A 166 6.88 -1.61 -3.40
#